data_AF-I0Z7F8-F1
#
_entry.id   AF-I0Z7F8-F1
#
_cell.length_a   1.000
_cell.length_b   1.000
_cell.length_c   1.000
_cell.angle_alpha   90.00
_cell.angle_beta   90.00
_cell.angle_gamma   90.00
#
_symmetry.space_group_name_H-M   'P 1'
#
loop_
_entity.id
_entity.type
_entity.pdbx_description
1 polymer ?
#
loop_
_entity_poly.entity_id
_entity_poly.type
_entity_poly.pdbx_seq_one_letter_code
_entity_poly.pdbx_strand_id
1 'polypeptide(L)'
;MEGTSPVVIPVTPQGNVLPSVVSFAEEDEVVVGWTAKRRATSCPKDTFASVKRLIGRRLDEAKDQAKMVPYRVGRDEEGNVQLLCDFVEGGVLYPEEVSAYVLAELLSAAEAITETSIKKAVISVPAYFGEEQREATIQAGRLAGLDTVKLIREPVAAALAYGIKAVEDEVILVLDLGGGTFDVSILEVGGGTIEVLSTGGDALLGMPPSLWWAVATQPTKTDVKMPGVTAGSTK
;
A
#
# COMPACT_ATOMS: atom_id res chain seq x y z
N MET A 1 12.10 -25.64 -0.80
CA MET A 1 10.88 -25.19 -1.52
C MET A 1 11.07 -25.44 -3.00
N GLU A 2 10.22 -26.24 -3.61
CA GLU A 2 10.20 -26.45 -5.07
C GLU A 2 9.75 -25.12 -5.75
N GLY A 3 10.70 -24.46 -6.40
CA GLY A 3 10.62 -23.04 -6.76
C GLY A 3 10.05 -22.77 -8.14
N THR A 4 8.72 -22.87 -8.31
CA THR A 4 8.02 -22.34 -9.50
C THR A 4 6.75 -21.55 -9.20
N SER A 5 6.20 -21.63 -7.99
CA SER A 5 4.96 -20.93 -7.61
C SER A 5 5.18 -20.05 -6.39
N PRO A 6 4.72 -18.78 -6.40
CA PRO A 6 4.79 -17.91 -5.23
C PRO A 6 3.91 -18.47 -4.11
N VAL A 7 4.39 -18.37 -2.87
CA VAL A 7 3.68 -18.81 -1.66
C VAL A 7 3.47 -17.60 -0.75
N VAL A 8 2.24 -17.44 -0.27
CA VAL A 8 1.93 -16.40 0.73
C VAL A 8 2.35 -16.90 2.11
N ILE A 9 3.15 -16.10 2.82
CA ILE A 9 3.60 -16.42 4.17
C ILE A 9 2.55 -15.90 5.17
N PRO A 10 2.04 -16.75 6.09
CA PRO A 10 1.12 -16.29 7.13
C PRO A 10 1.85 -15.36 8.11
N VAL A 11 1.20 -14.26 8.48
CA VAL A 11 1.78 -13.29 9.44
C VAL A 11 1.40 -13.66 10.87
N THR A 12 0.20 -14.21 11.05
CA THR A 12 -0.25 -14.74 12.34
C THR A 12 -0.80 -16.15 12.16
N PRO A 13 -0.93 -16.94 13.25
CA PRO A 13 -1.58 -18.26 13.17
C PRO A 13 -3.02 -18.21 12.62
N GLN A 14 -3.65 -17.03 12.62
CA GLN A 14 -5.03 -16.82 12.18
C GLN A 14 -5.14 -16.27 10.75
N GLY A 15 -4.04 -15.91 10.09
CA GLY A 15 -4.13 -15.46 8.70
C GLY A 15 -2.90 -14.81 8.09
N ASN A 16 -3.09 -14.39 6.84
CA ASN A 16 -2.03 -13.93 5.94
C ASN A 16 -1.95 -12.40 5.83
N VAL A 17 -2.77 -11.68 6.60
CA VAL A 17 -2.88 -10.22 6.53
C VAL A 17 -2.68 -9.62 7.90
N LEU A 18 -1.82 -8.62 7.97
CA LEU A 18 -1.56 -7.80 9.14
C LEU A 18 -2.25 -6.44 8.96
N PRO A 19 -3.09 -5.99 9.91
CA PRO A 19 -3.57 -4.61 9.88
C PRO A 19 -2.39 -3.64 9.94
N SER A 20 -2.32 -2.70 9.00
CA SER A 20 -1.31 -1.62 9.02
C SER A 20 -1.67 -0.56 10.07
N VAL A 21 -1.54 -0.96 11.33
CA VAL A 21 -1.85 -0.15 12.51
C VAL A 21 -0.73 -0.32 13.53
N VAL A 22 -0.25 0.79 14.06
CA VAL A 22 0.79 0.83 15.11
C VAL A 22 0.26 1.64 16.28
N SER A 23 0.44 1.18 17.50
CA SER A 23 0.02 1.91 18.70
C SER A 23 1.19 2.01 19.67
N PHE A 24 1.40 3.21 20.19
CA PHE A 24 2.41 3.52 21.18
C PHE A 24 1.72 3.71 22.54
N ALA A 25 2.42 3.35 23.61
CA ALA A 25 1.99 3.53 24.98
C ALA A 25 3.19 3.87 25.88
N GLU A 26 2.94 4.02 27.17
CA GLU A 26 3.97 4.27 28.19
C GLU A 26 5.05 3.16 28.18
N GLU A 27 6.20 3.45 28.81
CA GLU A 27 7.32 2.51 28.95
C GLU A 27 7.91 2.04 27.60
N ASP A 28 7.88 2.90 26.59
CA ASP A 28 8.35 2.62 25.22
C ASP A 28 7.65 1.41 24.57
N GLU A 29 6.44 1.06 25.03
CA GLU A 29 5.68 -0.06 24.47
C GLU A 29 5.13 0.30 23.08
N VAL A 30 5.53 -0.49 22.08
CA VAL A 30 4.99 -0.41 20.72
C VAL A 30 4.33 -1.73 20.35
N VAL A 31 3.05 -1.66 19.94
CA VAL A 31 2.32 -2.82 19.41
C VAL A 31 1.89 -2.58 17.97
N VAL A 32 1.87 -3.63 17.16
CA VAL A 32 1.55 -3.59 15.73
C VAL A 32 0.37 -4.53 15.43
N GLY A 33 -0.34 -4.28 14.33
CA GLY A 33 -1.31 -5.23 13.79
C GLY A 33 -2.63 -5.27 14.54
N TRP A 34 -3.12 -6.49 14.80
CA TRP A 34 -4.42 -6.69 15.45
C TRP A 34 -4.47 -6.15 16.87
N THR A 35 -3.36 -6.21 17.61
CA THR A 35 -3.28 -5.66 18.97
C THR A 35 -3.40 -4.14 18.94
N ALA A 36 -2.67 -3.47 18.05
CA ALA A 36 -2.78 -2.03 17.83
C ALA A 36 -4.19 -1.63 17.38
N LYS A 37 -4.80 -2.39 16.46
CA LYS A 37 -6.16 -2.13 15.96
C LYS A 37 -7.21 -2.17 17.07
N ARG A 38 -7.05 -3.03 18.09
CA ARG A 38 -7.95 -3.06 19.26
C ARG A 38 -7.78 -1.82 20.15
N ARG A 39 -6.57 -1.26 20.24
CA ARG A 39 -6.28 -0.03 21.00
C ARG A 39 -6.86 1.23 20.32
N ALA A 40 -7.13 1.20 19.02
CA ALA A 40 -7.63 2.37 18.28
C ALA A 40 -8.91 3.00 18.87
N THR A 41 -9.75 2.22 19.56
CA THR A 41 -10.97 2.73 20.20
C THR A 41 -10.67 3.48 21.51
N SER A 42 -9.71 3.00 22.30
CA SER A 42 -9.38 3.56 23.62
C SER A 42 -8.26 4.60 23.57
N CYS A 43 -7.29 4.41 22.67
CA CYS A 43 -6.10 5.24 22.50
C CYS A 43 -5.98 5.79 21.06
N PRO A 44 -7.01 6.49 20.54
CA PRO A 44 -7.07 6.89 19.12
C PRO A 44 -5.98 7.90 18.71
N LYS A 45 -5.43 8.67 19.65
CA LYS A 45 -4.42 9.71 19.36
C LYS A 45 -3.02 9.14 19.16
N ASP A 46 -2.74 8.00 19.79
CA ASP A 46 -1.44 7.32 19.78
C ASP A 46 -1.52 5.98 19.04
N THR A 47 -2.59 5.78 18.27
CA THR A 47 -2.79 4.63 17.39
C THR A 47 -2.87 5.10 15.94
N PHE A 48 -1.83 4.79 15.17
CA PHE A 48 -1.61 5.25 13.82
C PHE A 48 -2.06 4.19 12.81
N ALA A 49 -3.20 4.45 12.16
CA ALA A 49 -3.73 3.68 11.04
C ALA A 49 -3.77 4.53 9.77
N SER A 50 -3.85 3.88 8.60
CA SER A 50 -3.95 4.55 7.30
C SER A 50 -2.77 5.49 6.96
N VAL A 51 -1.60 5.27 7.57
CA VAL A 51 -0.42 6.13 7.42
C VAL A 51 0.11 6.19 5.98
N LYS A 52 -0.10 5.13 5.19
CA LYS A 52 0.22 5.11 3.75
C LYS A 52 -0.39 6.29 2.97
N ARG A 53 -1.48 6.90 3.45
CA ARG A 53 -2.09 8.09 2.83
C ARG A 53 -1.25 9.36 3.00
N LEU A 54 -0.37 9.39 3.99
CA LEU A 54 0.41 10.54 4.42
C LEU A 54 1.90 10.43 4.05
N ILE A 55 2.38 9.22 3.74
CA ILE A 55 3.79 8.96 3.45
C ILE A 55 4.31 9.75 2.25
N GLY A 56 5.48 10.36 2.41
CA GLY A 56 6.13 11.20 1.38
C GLY A 56 5.23 12.30 0.83
N ARG A 57 4.39 12.90 1.68
CA ARG A 57 3.56 14.05 1.32
C ARG A 57 3.92 15.25 2.16
N ARG A 58 3.66 16.42 1.57
CA ARG A 58 3.60 17.68 2.30
C ARG A 58 2.22 17.87 2.92
N LEU A 59 2.16 18.51 4.09
CA LEU A 59 0.90 18.65 4.83
C LEU A 59 -0.14 19.48 4.07
N ASP A 60 0.31 20.43 3.24
CA ASP A 60 -0.57 21.26 2.43
C ASP A 60 -1.31 20.47 1.33
N GLU A 61 -0.68 19.43 0.80
CA GLU A 61 -1.26 18.48 -0.16
C GLU A 61 -2.09 17.39 0.52
N ALA A 62 -1.77 17.05 1.77
CA ALA A 62 -2.38 15.96 2.52
C ALA A 62 -3.50 16.41 3.48
N LYS A 63 -4.00 17.65 3.38
CA LYS A 63 -4.95 18.22 4.35
C LYS A 63 -6.21 17.40 4.52
N ASP A 64 -6.75 16.84 3.43
CA ASP A 64 -8.00 16.09 3.50
C ASP A 64 -7.77 14.71 4.11
N GLN A 65 -6.67 14.05 3.78
CA GLN A 65 -6.22 12.81 4.43
C GLN A 65 -5.97 13.03 5.92
N ALA A 66 -5.34 14.14 6.30
CA ALA A 66 -5.05 14.51 7.68
C ALA A 66 -6.32 14.76 8.53
N LYS A 67 -7.42 15.21 7.92
CA LYS A 67 -8.72 15.36 8.62
C LYS A 67 -9.44 14.04 8.84
N MET A 68 -9.10 13.00 8.08
CA MET A 68 -9.77 11.70 8.15
C MET A 68 -9.22 10.78 9.24
N VAL A 69 -8.10 11.15 9.86
CA VAL A 69 -7.42 10.33 10.86
C VAL A 69 -7.67 10.86 12.27
N PRO A 70 -7.73 9.98 13.29
CA PRO A 70 -8.06 10.39 14.66
C PRO A 70 -6.86 10.92 15.45
N TYR A 71 -5.64 10.74 14.94
CA TYR A 71 -4.40 11.23 15.53
C TYR A 71 -4.00 12.60 14.99
N ARG A 72 -3.06 13.24 15.68
CA ARG A 72 -2.60 14.59 15.34
C ARG A 72 -1.57 14.53 14.22
N VAL A 73 -1.79 15.33 13.19
CA VAL A 73 -0.89 15.48 12.04
C VAL A 73 -0.36 16.91 12.02
N GLY A 74 0.96 17.05 11.97
CA GLY A 74 1.69 18.31 11.89
C GLY A 74 2.57 18.35 10.65
N ARG A 75 3.51 19.29 10.66
CA ARG A 75 4.53 19.42 9.61
C ARG A 75 5.86 19.89 10.18
N ASP A 76 6.94 19.50 9.51
CA ASP A 76 8.27 20.05 9.76
C ASP A 76 8.46 21.44 9.11
N GLU A 77 9.69 21.96 9.18
CA GLU A 77 10.07 23.25 8.59
C GLU A 77 9.98 23.27 7.05
N GLU A 78 10.17 22.12 6.40
CA GLU A 78 10.08 21.94 4.95
C GLU A 78 8.63 21.72 4.48
N GLY A 79 7.72 21.46 5.42
CA GLY A 79 6.31 21.23 5.18
C GLY A 79 5.92 19.76 5.02
N ASN A 80 6.85 18.82 5.22
CA ASN A 80 6.59 17.38 5.19
C ASN A 80 5.67 16.98 6.33
N VAL A 81 4.84 15.96 6.12
CA VAL A 81 3.92 15.48 7.16
C VAL A 81 4.68 14.87 8.34
N GLN A 82 4.31 15.30 9.55
CA GLN A 82 4.70 14.67 10.81
C GLN A 82 3.46 14.14 11.55
N LEU A 83 3.64 13.07 12.32
CA LEU A 83 2.65 12.45 13.18
C LEU A 83 3.04 12.74 14.63
N LEU A 84 2.17 13.40 15.40
CA LEU A 84 2.50 13.75 16.79
C LEU A 84 2.15 12.58 17.70
N CYS A 85 3.11 12.13 18.50
CA CYS A 85 2.94 11.02 19.43
C CYS A 85 3.55 11.40 20.79
N ASP A 86 2.78 11.32 21.86
CA ASP A 86 3.25 11.77 23.19
C ASP A 86 4.23 10.75 23.84
N PHE A 87 4.34 9.55 23.27
CA PHE A 87 5.12 8.42 23.80
C PHE A 87 6.46 8.19 23.08
N VAL A 88 6.89 9.10 22.21
CA VAL A 88 8.19 9.01 21.54
C VAL A 88 9.07 10.20 21.90
N GLU A 89 10.39 9.98 21.93
CA GLU A 89 11.33 11.07 22.12
C GLU A 89 11.18 12.12 21.02
N GLY A 90 11.14 13.40 21.40
CA GLY A 90 10.87 14.51 20.48
C GLY A 90 9.39 14.70 20.10
N GLY A 91 8.51 13.78 20.49
CA GLY A 91 7.05 13.91 20.35
C GLY A 91 6.52 13.81 18.91
N VAL A 92 7.36 13.42 17.96
CA VAL A 92 7.06 13.38 16.53
C VAL A 92 7.58 12.11 15.87
N LEU A 93 6.85 11.63 14.88
CA LEU A 93 7.21 10.54 13.98
C LEU A 93 6.95 10.97 12.54
N TYR A 94 7.68 10.40 11.59
CA TYR A 94 7.36 10.48 10.18
C TYR A 94 6.54 9.25 9.74
N PRO A 95 5.70 9.39 8.70
CA PRO A 95 4.90 8.28 8.17
C PRO A 95 5.72 7.02 7.82
N GLU A 96 6.94 7.20 7.32
CA GLU A 96 7.86 6.11 6.99
C GLU A 96 8.37 5.36 8.24
N GLU A 97 8.54 6.03 9.38
CA GLU A 97 8.93 5.40 10.64
C GLU A 97 7.81 4.51 11.16
N VAL A 98 6.57 4.99 11.13
CA VAL A 98 5.41 4.17 11.49
C VAL A 98 5.22 3.00 10.51
N SER A 99 5.44 3.23 9.22
CA SER A 99 5.37 2.17 8.21
C SER A 99 6.47 1.12 8.41
N ALA A 100 7.64 1.52 8.93
CA ALA A 100 8.73 0.60 9.24
C ALA A 100 8.36 -0.42 10.31
N TYR A 101 7.62 -0.05 11.36
CA TYR A 101 7.13 -1.01 12.36
C TYR A 101 6.24 -2.09 11.75
N VAL A 102 5.38 -1.74 10.79
CA VAL A 102 4.54 -2.70 10.07
C VAL A 102 5.39 -3.64 9.22
N LEU A 103 6.38 -3.09 8.49
CA LEU A 103 7.28 -3.87 7.66
C LEU A 103 8.18 -4.79 8.50
N ALA A 104 8.63 -4.35 9.66
CA ALA A 104 9.44 -5.14 10.58
C ALA A 104 8.66 -6.34 11.15
N GLU A 105 7.37 -6.16 11.49
CA GLU A 105 6.50 -7.26 11.93
C GLU A 105 6.30 -8.30 10.82
N LEU A 106 6.07 -7.86 9.57
CA LEU A 106 5.98 -8.75 8.40
C LEU A 106 7.30 -9.49 8.15
N LEU A 107 8.42 -8.78 8.27
CA LEU A 107 9.75 -9.35 8.10
C LEU A 107 10.02 -10.42 9.17
N SER A 108 9.76 -10.11 10.44
CA SER A 108 9.96 -11.03 11.56
C SER A 108 9.12 -12.30 11.39
N ALA A 109 7.86 -12.19 10.99
CA ALA A 109 7.02 -13.35 10.70
C ALA A 109 7.58 -14.21 9.55
N ALA A 110 8.08 -13.58 8.49
CA ALA A 110 8.68 -14.29 7.37
C ALA A 110 10.00 -14.98 7.74
N GLU A 111 10.88 -14.31 8.49
CA GLU A 111 12.13 -14.89 8.97
C GLU A 111 11.89 -16.05 9.95
N ALA A 112 10.87 -15.96 10.81
CA ALA A 112 10.51 -17.03 11.74
C ALA A 112 10.04 -18.30 11.02
N ILE A 113 9.29 -18.16 9.92
CA ILE A 113 8.77 -19.29 9.14
C ILE A 113 9.83 -19.88 8.20
N THR A 114 10.66 -19.02 7.61
CA THR A 114 11.70 -19.44 6.66
C THR A 114 13.00 -19.84 7.35
N GLU A 115 13.11 -19.58 8.66
CA GLU A 115 14.30 -19.80 9.49
C GLU A 115 15.56 -19.15 8.88
N THR A 116 15.38 -18.07 8.12
CA THR A 116 16.43 -17.42 7.33
C THR A 116 16.32 -15.91 7.48
N SER A 117 17.46 -15.22 7.56
CA SER A 117 17.43 -13.76 7.55
C SER A 117 17.14 -13.20 6.16
N ILE A 118 16.21 -12.26 6.09
CA ILE A 118 15.75 -11.62 4.87
C ILE A 118 16.26 -10.18 4.86
N LYS A 119 17.15 -9.88 3.91
CA LYS A 119 17.76 -8.54 3.77
C LYS A 119 17.31 -7.78 2.53
N LYS A 120 16.47 -8.39 1.71
CA LYS A 120 16.03 -7.82 0.43
C LYS A 120 14.54 -8.07 0.24
N ALA A 121 13.81 -7.04 -0.17
CA ALA A 121 12.39 -7.18 -0.46
C ALA A 121 11.98 -6.35 -1.69
N VAL A 122 10.87 -6.77 -2.30
CA VAL A 122 10.11 -5.97 -3.24
C VAL A 122 8.85 -5.51 -2.52
N ILE A 123 8.62 -4.20 -2.44
CA ILE A 123 7.46 -3.59 -1.78
C ILE A 123 6.54 -3.00 -2.85
N SER A 124 5.24 -3.27 -2.75
CA SER A 124 4.26 -2.71 -3.67
C SER A 124 3.93 -1.26 -3.32
N VAL A 125 3.73 -0.42 -4.34
CA VAL A 125 3.28 0.96 -4.20
C VAL A 125 2.18 1.27 -5.22
N PRO A 126 1.28 2.22 -4.92
CA PRO A 126 0.27 2.65 -5.88
C PRO A 126 0.91 3.19 -7.16
N ALA A 127 0.22 3.01 -8.29
CA ALA A 127 0.76 3.43 -9.59
C ALA A 127 0.96 4.96 -9.71
N TYR A 128 0.19 5.73 -8.94
CA TYR A 128 0.24 7.20 -8.92
C TYR A 128 1.27 7.77 -7.92
N PHE A 129 1.99 6.94 -7.16
CA PHE A 129 3.02 7.45 -6.24
C PHE A 129 4.15 8.14 -7.01
N GLY A 130 4.43 9.39 -6.63
CA GLY A 130 5.55 10.19 -7.11
C GLY A 130 6.87 9.82 -6.43
N GLU A 131 7.93 10.58 -6.73
CA GLU A 131 9.28 10.29 -6.27
C GLU A 131 9.39 10.33 -4.73
N GLU A 132 8.83 11.35 -4.09
CA GLU A 132 8.87 11.52 -2.63
C GLU A 132 8.18 10.35 -1.88
N GLN A 133 7.00 9.92 -2.34
CA GLN A 133 6.29 8.79 -1.72
C GLN A 133 7.06 7.47 -1.92
N ARG A 134 7.73 7.32 -3.06
CA ARG A 134 8.54 6.14 -3.38
C ARG A 134 9.80 6.09 -2.51
N GLU A 135 10.53 7.19 -2.36
CA GLU A 135 11.71 7.22 -1.51
C GLU A 135 11.34 7.02 -0.03
N ALA A 136 10.26 7.65 0.45
CA ALA A 136 9.78 7.43 1.82
C ALA A 136 9.38 5.96 2.06
N THR A 137 8.80 5.28 1.07
CA THR A 137 8.51 3.83 1.16
C THR A 137 9.79 2.98 1.20
N ILE A 138 10.82 3.34 0.43
CA ILE A 138 12.13 2.69 0.48
C ILE A 138 12.77 2.90 1.85
N GLN A 139 12.70 4.12 2.39
CA GLN A 139 13.19 4.46 3.73
C GLN A 139 12.49 3.65 4.81
N ALA A 140 11.15 3.50 4.74
CA ALA A 140 10.40 2.64 5.66
C ALA A 140 10.94 1.19 5.63
N GLY A 141 11.24 0.66 4.45
CA GLY A 141 11.84 -0.67 4.32
C GLY A 141 13.27 -0.75 4.90
N ARG A 142 14.09 0.29 4.71
CA ARG A 142 15.43 0.37 5.32
C ARG A 142 15.37 0.43 6.85
N LEU A 143 14.48 1.25 7.39
CA LEU A 143 14.24 1.37 8.84
C LEU A 143 13.74 0.05 9.44
N ALA A 144 13.01 -0.76 8.66
CA ALA A 144 12.58 -2.10 9.06
C ALA A 144 13.70 -3.16 9.03
N GLY A 145 14.92 -2.82 8.60
CA GLY A 145 16.07 -3.71 8.59
C GLY A 145 16.40 -4.37 7.24
N LEU A 146 15.83 -3.88 6.13
CA LEU A 146 16.16 -4.33 4.77
C LEU A 146 17.33 -3.53 4.19
N ASP A 147 18.34 -4.24 3.67
CA ASP A 147 19.49 -3.63 2.99
C ASP A 147 19.11 -3.14 1.58
N THR A 148 18.21 -3.87 0.90
CA THR A 148 17.79 -3.55 -0.47
C THR A 148 16.27 -3.62 -0.60
N VAL A 149 15.68 -2.48 -0.96
CA VAL A 149 14.26 -2.38 -1.28
C VAL A 149 14.12 -2.05 -2.75
N LYS A 150 13.34 -2.86 -3.47
CA LYS A 150 12.84 -2.51 -4.80
C LYS A 150 11.35 -2.22 -4.70
N LEU A 151 10.86 -1.33 -5.54
CA LEU A 151 9.43 -1.04 -5.62
C LEU A 151 8.83 -1.68 -6.85
N ILE A 152 7.60 -2.20 -6.71
CA ILE A 152 6.76 -2.63 -7.82
C ILE A 152 5.44 -1.87 -7.76
N ARG A 153 4.90 -1.47 -8.92
CA ARG A 153 3.57 -0.88 -8.97
C ARG A 153 2.53 -1.97 -8.67
N GLU A 154 1.59 -1.69 -7.79
CA GLU A 154 0.49 -2.59 -7.41
C GLU A 154 -0.24 -3.23 -8.60
N PRO A 155 -0.67 -2.49 -9.64
CA PRO A 155 -1.33 -3.12 -10.78
C PRO A 155 -0.43 -4.06 -11.57
N VAL A 156 0.88 -3.79 -11.61
CA VAL A 156 1.86 -4.69 -12.25
C VAL A 156 2.05 -5.94 -11.41
N ALA A 157 2.11 -5.82 -10.08
CA ALA A 157 2.17 -6.98 -9.17
C ALA A 157 0.92 -7.87 -9.31
N ALA A 158 -0.27 -7.27 -9.42
CA ALA A 158 -1.52 -7.99 -9.66
C ALA A 158 -1.52 -8.72 -11.01
N ALA A 159 -1.08 -8.06 -12.09
CA ALA A 159 -0.97 -8.67 -13.42
C ALA A 159 0.02 -9.85 -13.45
N LEU A 160 1.17 -9.72 -12.77
CA LEU A 160 2.13 -10.81 -12.62
C LEU A 160 1.54 -11.99 -11.83
N ALA A 161 0.81 -11.72 -10.75
CA ALA A 161 0.19 -12.74 -9.92
C ALA A 161 -0.94 -13.49 -10.63
N TYR A 162 -1.71 -12.80 -11.49
CA TYR A 162 -2.73 -13.44 -12.34
C TYR A 162 -2.11 -14.40 -13.37
N GLY A 163 -0.81 -14.26 -13.66
CA GLY A 163 -0.09 -15.18 -14.53
C GLY A 163 -0.41 -14.99 -16.01
N ILE A 164 -0.69 -13.75 -16.44
CA ILE A 164 -0.90 -13.43 -17.85
C ILE A 164 0.38 -13.75 -18.62
N LYS A 165 0.34 -14.83 -19.39
CA LYS A 165 1.38 -15.22 -20.36
C LYS A 165 0.88 -14.87 -21.76
N ALA A 166 0.57 -13.60 -21.98
CA ALA A 166 0.14 -13.14 -23.29
C ALA A 166 1.33 -13.21 -24.25
N VAL A 167 1.20 -14.03 -25.30
CA VAL A 167 2.18 -14.13 -26.39
C VAL A 167 1.99 -12.97 -27.37
N GLU A 168 0.77 -12.48 -27.50
CA GLU A 168 0.37 -11.30 -28.26
C GLU A 168 0.03 -10.15 -27.31
N ASP A 169 0.04 -8.91 -27.80
CA ASP A 169 -0.27 -7.74 -26.99
C ASP A 169 -1.76 -7.71 -26.61
N GLU A 170 -2.04 -7.76 -25.32
CA GLU A 170 -3.38 -7.69 -24.74
C GLU A 170 -3.52 -6.48 -23.81
N VAL A 171 -4.65 -5.78 -23.92
CA VAL A 171 -4.99 -4.69 -23.01
C VAL A 171 -5.86 -5.23 -21.88
N ILE A 172 -5.43 -5.01 -20.63
CA ILE A 172 -6.16 -5.42 -19.43
C ILE A 172 -6.49 -4.23 -18.53
N LEU A 173 -7.54 -4.42 -17.73
CA LEU A 173 -7.95 -3.51 -16.67
C LEU A 173 -7.67 -4.15 -15.32
N VAL A 174 -6.88 -3.49 -14.49
CA VAL A 174 -6.71 -3.83 -13.08
C VAL A 174 -7.55 -2.89 -12.24
N LEU A 175 -8.44 -3.46 -11.43
CA LEU A 175 -9.23 -2.76 -10.41
C LEU A 175 -8.73 -3.20 -9.04
N ASP A 176 -8.14 -2.29 -8.28
CA ASP A 176 -7.72 -2.50 -6.90
C ASP A 176 -8.59 -1.65 -5.97
N LEU A 177 -9.43 -2.31 -5.18
CA LEU A 177 -10.28 -1.65 -4.19
C LEU A 177 -9.82 -2.06 -2.80
N GLY A 178 -8.94 -1.25 -2.21
CA GLY A 178 -8.39 -1.48 -0.90
C GLY A 178 -9.30 -0.98 0.23
N GLY A 179 -8.82 -1.13 1.47
CA GLY A 179 -9.48 -0.58 2.66
C GLY A 179 -9.41 0.95 2.75
N GLY A 180 -8.82 1.61 1.76
CA GLY A 180 -8.67 3.05 1.80
C GLY A 180 -8.48 3.77 0.47
N THR A 181 -7.96 3.10 -0.55
CA THR A 181 -7.81 3.65 -1.89
C THR A 181 -8.52 2.76 -2.89
N PHE A 182 -9.00 3.39 -3.95
CA PHE A 182 -9.52 2.72 -5.13
C PHE A 182 -8.64 3.11 -6.30
N ASP A 183 -8.03 2.13 -6.94
CA ASP A 183 -7.07 2.32 -8.00
C ASP A 183 -7.49 1.54 -9.24
N VAL A 184 -7.44 2.22 -10.38
CA VAL A 184 -7.79 1.66 -11.69
C VAL A 184 -6.60 1.85 -12.61
N SER A 185 -6.16 0.78 -13.27
CA SER A 185 -5.06 0.86 -14.22
C SER A 185 -5.36 0.08 -15.48
N ILE A 186 -5.09 0.69 -16.64
CA ILE A 186 -5.07 0.00 -17.92
C ILE A 186 -3.62 -0.41 -18.20
N LEU A 187 -3.40 -1.70 -18.43
CA LEU A 187 -2.09 -2.25 -18.76
C LEU A 187 -2.11 -2.83 -20.16
N GLU A 188 -0.99 -2.74 -20.85
CA GLU A 188 -0.68 -3.56 -22.02
C GLU A 188 0.27 -4.67 -21.58
N VAL A 189 -0.04 -5.91 -21.94
CA VAL A 189 0.74 -7.09 -21.61
C VAL A 189 0.99 -7.87 -22.89
N GLY A 190 2.25 -8.04 -23.25
CA GLY A 190 2.63 -8.76 -24.46
C GLY A 190 4.15 -8.76 -24.65
N GLY A 191 4.66 -9.71 -25.43
CA GLY A 191 6.10 -9.81 -25.74
C GLY A 191 7.01 -9.97 -24.52
N GLY A 192 6.48 -10.42 -23.38
CA GLY A 192 7.21 -10.51 -22.10
C GLY A 192 7.33 -9.19 -21.32
N THR A 193 6.57 -8.16 -21.71
CA THR A 193 6.53 -6.85 -21.06
C THR A 193 5.16 -6.56 -20.45
N ILE A 194 5.15 -5.70 -19.42
CA ILE A 194 3.93 -5.17 -18.80
C ILE A 194 4.09 -3.67 -18.68
N GLU A 195 3.30 -2.93 -19.45
CA GLU A 195 3.31 -1.47 -19.46
C GLU A 195 2.02 -0.93 -18.86
N VAL A 196 2.12 0.14 -18.05
CA VAL A 196 0.93 0.85 -17.55
C VAL A 196 0.63 1.96 -18.55
N LEU A 197 -0.47 1.84 -19.28
CA LEU A 197 -0.91 2.83 -20.26
C LEU A 197 -1.56 4.03 -19.59
N SER A 198 -2.37 3.79 -18.56
CA SER A 198 -3.07 4.83 -17.82
C SER A 198 -3.42 4.35 -16.42
N THR A 199 -3.47 5.29 -15.48
CA THR A 199 -3.91 5.04 -14.11
C THR A 199 -4.83 6.16 -13.65
N GLY A 200 -5.84 5.81 -12.87
CA GLY A 200 -6.74 6.72 -12.19
C GLY A 200 -7.24 6.06 -10.92
N GLY A 201 -8.15 6.72 -10.22
CA GLY A 201 -8.65 6.22 -8.96
C GLY A 201 -9.12 7.32 -8.03
N ASP A 202 -9.41 6.92 -6.80
CA ASP A 202 -9.75 7.80 -5.70
C ASP A 202 -8.95 7.39 -4.46
N ALA A 203 -8.00 8.25 -4.09
CA ALA A 203 -7.12 8.05 -2.94
C ALA A 203 -7.84 8.16 -1.59
N LEU A 204 -9.14 8.50 -1.56
CA LEU A 204 -9.98 8.60 -0.37
C LEU A 204 -11.12 7.57 -0.35
N LEU A 205 -11.36 6.84 -1.45
CA LEU A 205 -12.37 5.80 -1.55
C LEU A 205 -11.80 4.45 -1.14
N GLY A 206 -12.41 3.77 -0.17
CA GLY A 206 -12.03 2.41 0.20
C GLY A 206 -13.20 1.68 0.86
N MET A 207 -13.11 0.35 0.92
CA MET A 207 -14.16 -0.45 1.55
C MET A 207 -14.14 -0.24 3.07
N PRO A 208 -15.31 0.02 3.70
CA PRO A 208 -15.40 -0.05 5.15
C PRO A 208 -15.08 -1.48 5.61
N PRO A 209 -14.47 -1.69 6.79
CA PRO A 209 -14.17 -3.03 7.31
C PRO A 209 -15.38 -3.99 7.36
N SER A 210 -16.61 -3.45 7.32
CA SER A 210 -17.87 -4.14 7.50
C SER A 210 -18.65 -4.48 6.21
N LEU A 211 -18.17 -4.12 5.01
CA LEU A 211 -18.89 -4.38 3.77
C LEU A 211 -18.15 -5.42 2.92
N TRP A 212 -18.56 -6.69 2.99
CA TRP A 212 -18.09 -7.75 2.09
C TRP A 212 -19.23 -8.10 1.11
N TRP A 213 -19.43 -7.28 0.09
CA TRP A 213 -20.14 -7.73 -1.11
C TRP A 213 -19.34 -7.28 -2.33
N ALA A 214 -18.57 -8.20 -2.91
CA ALA A 214 -18.05 -8.04 -4.26
C ALA A 214 -18.73 -9.11 -5.11
N VAL A 215 -19.68 -8.68 -5.96
CA VAL A 215 -20.18 -9.51 -7.05
C VAL A 215 -19.17 -9.36 -8.18
N ALA A 216 -18.33 -10.38 -8.38
CA ALA A 216 -17.52 -10.49 -9.59
C ALA A 216 -18.34 -11.21 -10.66
N THR A 217 -18.90 -10.49 -11.62
CA THR A 217 -19.38 -11.10 -12.85
C THR A 217 -18.20 -11.24 -13.81
N GLN A 218 -18.02 -12.45 -14.35
CA GLN A 218 -17.11 -12.68 -15.48
C GLN A 218 -17.63 -11.88 -16.68
N PRO A 219 -16.81 -11.08 -17.38
CA PRO A 219 -17.13 -10.73 -18.74
C PRO A 219 -16.97 -12.00 -19.56
N THR A 220 -18.08 -12.62 -19.93
CA THR A 220 -18.10 -13.54 -21.07
C THR A 220 -17.62 -12.74 -22.29
N LYS A 221 -16.73 -13.35 -23.10
CA LYS A 221 -16.27 -12.80 -24.39
C LYS A 221 -17.44 -12.15 -25.13
N THR A 222 -17.50 -10.83 -25.08
CA THR A 222 -18.41 -10.02 -25.87
C THR A 222 -17.57 -8.88 -26.41
N ASP A 223 -17.53 -8.80 -27.74
CA ASP A 223 -16.89 -7.71 -28.46
C ASP A 223 -17.50 -6.38 -27.98
N VAL A 224 -16.83 -5.69 -27.06
CA VAL A 224 -17.20 -4.34 -26.67
C VAL A 224 -16.74 -3.41 -27.78
N LYS A 225 -17.59 -3.21 -28.79
CA LYS A 225 -17.47 -2.06 -29.70
C LYS A 225 -17.72 -0.79 -28.89
N MET A 226 -16.66 -0.06 -28.55
CA MET A 226 -16.78 1.30 -28.06
C MET A 226 -17.36 2.18 -29.17
N PRO A 227 -18.44 2.95 -28.93
CA PRO A 227 -18.97 3.90 -29.92
C PRO A 227 -17.92 4.99 -30.19
N GLY A 228 -17.65 5.22 -31.47
CA GLY A 228 -16.54 6.01 -31.97
C GLY A 228 -16.47 7.43 -31.41
N VAL A 229 -15.31 7.77 -30.85
CA VAL A 229 -14.87 9.16 -30.71
C VAL A 229 -14.37 9.58 -32.09
N THR A 230 -15.19 10.32 -32.82
CA THR A 230 -14.75 11.04 -34.02
C THR A 230 -13.84 12.19 -33.59
N ALA A 231 -12.54 12.08 -33.89
CA ALA A 231 -11.63 13.21 -33.85
C ALA A 231 -12.12 14.25 -34.87
N GLY A 232 -12.65 15.36 -34.38
CA GLY A 232 -12.97 16.51 -35.22
C GLY A 232 -11.68 17.10 -35.79
N SER A 233 -11.53 17.08 -37.11
CA SER A 233 -10.54 17.90 -37.78
C SER A 233 -11.03 19.36 -37.80
N THR A 234 -10.28 20.24 -37.16
CA THR A 234 -10.38 21.68 -37.41
C THR A 234 -9.65 22.01 -38.71
N LYS A 235 -10.36 22.73 -39.59
CA LYS A 235 -9.82 23.38 -40.79
C LYS A 235 -8.74 24.39 -40.45
#